data_AF-A0A7I8MWB6-F1
#
_entry.id   AF-A0A7I8MWB6-F1
#
_cell.length_a   1.000
_cell.length_b   1.000
_cell.length_c   1.000
_cell.angle_alpha   90.00
_cell.angle_beta   90.00
_cell.angle_gamma   90.00
#
_symmetry.space_group_name_H-M   'P 1'
#
loop_
_entity.id
_entity.type
_entity.pdbx_description
1 polymer ?
#
loop_
_entity_poly.entity_id
_entity_poly.type
_entity_poly.pdbx_seq_one_letter_code
_entity_poly.pdbx_strand_id
1 'polypeptide(L)'
;MPGNENDQSQEEFDSLLDDLLSEDAASSEAADREEDPEENPLRDLKATLLAVDWEINDELMEAMLLHAEKLKETFENNRINQLFLQLLQAVGKYIKTQKANAHPDAIKLLSSIYTGLEIVSMAEGMTDAEKQKILKIEVDRFKSLKAKVAKRDNEKKSPELPADTARNPRITGDTGMDEVVQTALATIRKEITDLIRAEFETLRTQLKSLKS
;
A
#
# COMPACT_ATOMS: atom_id res chain seq x y z
N MET A 1 21.70 42.58 -27.15
CA MET A 1 21.29 41.99 -25.85
C MET A 1 19.83 41.58 -25.98
N PRO A 2 19.39 40.42 -25.45
CA PRO A 2 19.95 39.67 -24.33
C PRO A 2 20.40 38.24 -24.68
N GLY A 3 21.47 37.77 -24.02
CA GLY A 3 21.89 36.37 -23.98
C GLY A 3 21.25 35.69 -22.78
N ASN A 4 20.86 34.44 -22.96
CA ASN A 4 20.03 33.61 -22.11
C ASN A 4 20.59 33.45 -20.69
N GLU A 5 19.83 33.88 -19.68
CA GLU A 5 20.12 33.66 -18.24
C GLU A 5 19.81 32.21 -17.80
N ASN A 6 19.34 31.36 -18.72
CA ASN A 6 18.89 29.99 -18.41
C ASN A 6 19.98 28.92 -18.58
N ASP A 7 21.16 29.27 -19.11
CA ASP A 7 22.26 28.33 -19.39
C ASP A 7 23.20 28.18 -18.17
N GLN A 8 23.42 29.28 -17.43
CA GLN A 8 24.34 29.27 -16.28
C GLN A 8 23.82 28.41 -15.12
N SER A 9 22.49 28.31 -14.95
CA SER A 9 21.90 27.50 -13.89
C SER A 9 21.87 26.00 -14.20
N GLN A 10 21.94 25.60 -15.47
CA GLN A 10 22.03 24.19 -15.85
C GLN A 10 23.45 23.66 -15.68
N GLU A 11 24.46 24.44 -16.10
CA GLU A 11 25.86 24.07 -15.91
C GLU A 11 26.26 24.01 -14.43
N GLU A 12 25.74 24.91 -13.58
CA GLU A 12 25.94 24.85 -12.13
C GLU A 12 25.28 23.63 -11.48
N PHE A 13 24.11 23.21 -11.98
CA PHE A 13 23.41 22.04 -11.46
C PHE A 13 24.11 20.74 -11.85
N ASP A 14 24.55 20.63 -13.11
CA ASP A 14 25.27 19.44 -13.58
C ASP A 14 26.64 19.30 -12.93
N SER A 15 27.36 20.41 -12.71
CA SER A 15 28.61 20.39 -11.95
C SER A 15 28.41 19.99 -10.48
N LEU A 16 27.29 20.37 -9.86
CA LEU A 16 26.98 19.98 -8.48
C LEU A 16 26.60 18.50 -8.38
N LEU A 17 25.93 17.97 -9.41
CA LEU A 17 25.57 16.56 -9.47
C LEU A 17 26.81 15.67 -9.68
N ASP A 18 27.76 16.11 -10.52
CA ASP A 18 29.02 15.39 -10.76
C ASP A 18 29.94 15.40 -9.53
N ASP A 19 29.98 16.50 -8.78
CA ASP A 19 30.73 16.62 -7.52
C ASP A 19 30.12 15.74 -6.41
N LEU A 20 28.77 15.74 -6.28
CA LEU A 20 28.04 14.92 -5.31
C LEU A 20 28.17 13.41 -5.59
N LEU A 21 28.22 13.02 -6.85
CA LEU A 21 28.40 11.62 -7.27
C LEU A 21 29.87 11.17 -7.23
N SER A 22 30.81 12.11 -7.30
CA SER A 22 32.25 11.84 -7.17
C SER A 22 32.70 11.71 -5.71
N GLU A 23 32.03 12.38 -4.76
CA GLU A 23 32.31 12.24 -3.32
C GLU A 23 31.78 10.92 -2.71
N ASP A 24 30.76 10.30 -3.31
CA ASP A 24 30.18 9.03 -2.83
C ASP A 24 31.06 7.80 -3.18
N ALA A 25 31.99 7.94 -4.14
CA ALA A 25 32.90 6.85 -4.50
C ALA A 25 34.08 6.65 -3.51
N ALA A 26 34.25 7.54 -2.52
CA ALA A 26 35.38 7.48 -1.58
C ALA A 26 34.98 7.44 -0.09
N SER A 27 33.69 7.34 0.24
CA SER A 27 33.28 7.12 1.64
C SER A 27 32.02 6.25 1.77
N SER A 28 32.19 4.95 1.47
CA SER A 28 31.38 3.90 2.08
C SER A 28 32.21 2.64 2.30
N GLU A 29 33.24 2.73 3.14
CA GLU A 29 33.75 1.57 3.88
C GLU A 29 32.89 1.36 5.15
N ALA A 30 31.58 1.28 4.97
CA ALA A 30 30.62 0.92 6.00
C ALA A 30 29.53 0.01 5.42
N ALA A 31 29.91 -1.26 5.27
CA ALA A 31 29.01 -2.40 5.24
C ALA A 31 28.00 -2.44 4.08
N ASP A 32 28.49 -2.43 2.84
CA ASP A 32 27.88 -3.30 1.82
C ASP A 32 28.18 -4.75 2.20
N ARG A 33 27.34 -5.31 3.08
CA ARG A 33 27.00 -6.72 2.91
C ARG A 33 26.23 -6.76 1.61
N GLU A 34 26.89 -7.17 0.54
CA GLU A 34 26.20 -7.75 -0.61
C GLU A 34 25.36 -8.90 -0.05
N GLU A 35 24.09 -8.62 0.26
CA GLU A 35 23.11 -9.66 0.54
C GLU A 35 23.02 -10.48 -0.73
N ASP A 36 23.43 -11.74 -0.65
CA ASP A 36 23.31 -12.69 -1.74
C ASP A 36 21.87 -12.59 -2.31
N PRO A 37 21.69 -12.26 -3.60
CA PRO A 37 20.37 -11.94 -4.16
C PRO A 37 19.38 -13.11 -4.16
N GLU A 38 19.83 -14.29 -3.73
CA GLU A 38 19.07 -15.54 -3.54
C GLU A 38 18.50 -15.72 -2.12
N GLU A 39 18.94 -14.96 -1.10
CA GLU A 39 18.57 -15.23 0.31
C GLU A 39 17.52 -14.29 0.93
N ASN A 40 17.20 -13.14 0.32
CA ASN A 40 16.20 -12.23 0.89
C ASN A 40 14.77 -12.58 0.41
N PRO A 41 13.92 -13.23 1.24
CA PRO A 41 12.60 -13.67 0.82
C PRO A 41 11.65 -12.49 0.50
N LEU A 42 11.96 -11.28 0.96
CA LEU A 42 11.13 -10.09 0.75
C LEU A 42 11.43 -9.36 -0.57
N ARG A 43 12.45 -9.77 -1.33
CA ARG A 43 12.94 -9.04 -2.51
C ARG A 43 11.85 -8.79 -3.55
N ASP A 44 11.12 -9.83 -3.94
CA ASP A 44 10.10 -9.73 -4.99
C ASP A 44 8.89 -8.90 -4.51
N LEU A 45 8.60 -8.94 -3.20
CA LEU A 45 7.59 -8.08 -2.59
C LEU A 45 8.04 -6.61 -2.60
N LYS A 46 9.32 -6.34 -2.31
CA LYS A 46 9.91 -4.99 -2.37
C LYS A 46 9.82 -4.40 -3.77
N ALA A 47 10.22 -5.18 -4.77
CA ALA A 47 10.24 -4.75 -6.16
C ALA A 47 8.83 -4.37 -6.65
N THR A 48 7.83 -5.20 -6.34
CA THR A 48 6.44 -4.91 -6.70
C THR A 48 5.87 -3.69 -5.94
N LEU A 49 6.22 -3.51 -4.68
CA LEU A 49 5.80 -2.34 -3.90
C LEU A 49 6.37 -1.04 -4.44
N LEU A 50 7.66 -1.02 -4.81
CA LEU A 50 8.28 0.14 -5.44
C LEU A 50 7.59 0.49 -6.76
N ALA A 51 7.26 -0.50 -7.59
CA ALA A 51 6.49 -0.27 -8.81
C ALA A 51 5.11 0.35 -8.52
N VAL A 52 4.43 -0.09 -7.45
CA VAL A 52 3.14 0.48 -7.01
C VAL A 52 3.25 1.94 -6.57
N ASP A 53 4.39 2.35 -6.00
CA ASP A 53 4.62 3.76 -5.62
C ASP A 53 4.69 4.69 -6.85
N TRP A 54 5.14 4.17 -8.01
CA TRP A 54 5.18 4.89 -9.28
C TRP A 54 3.86 4.82 -10.04
N GLU A 55 3.25 3.64 -10.11
CA GLU A 55 2.02 3.40 -10.85
C GLU A 55 1.16 2.35 -10.15
N ILE A 56 -0.08 2.71 -9.84
CA ILE A 56 -1.06 1.75 -9.33
C ILE A 56 -1.83 1.18 -10.51
N ASN A 57 -1.55 -0.06 -10.88
CA ASN A 57 -2.34 -0.83 -11.84
C ASN A 57 -2.70 -2.22 -11.31
N ASP A 58 -3.66 -2.88 -11.96
CA ASP A 58 -4.22 -4.14 -11.46
C ASP A 58 -3.19 -5.27 -11.43
N GLU A 59 -2.31 -5.33 -12.42
CA GLU A 59 -1.28 -6.35 -12.57
C GLU A 59 -0.24 -6.26 -11.46
N LEU A 60 0.26 -5.06 -11.18
CA LEU A 60 1.21 -4.81 -10.09
C LEU A 60 0.59 -5.13 -8.73
N MET A 61 -0.67 -4.75 -8.52
CA MET A 61 -1.38 -5.07 -7.27
C MET A 61 -1.62 -6.58 -7.12
N GLU A 62 -1.90 -7.30 -8.20
CA GLU A 62 -2.01 -8.76 -8.20
C GLU A 62 -0.67 -9.44 -7.89
N ALA A 63 0.41 -9.01 -8.55
CA ALA A 63 1.74 -9.53 -8.31
C ALA A 63 2.17 -9.31 -6.84
N MET A 64 1.94 -8.11 -6.30
CA MET A 64 2.23 -7.79 -4.90
C MET A 64 1.44 -8.69 -3.94
N LEU A 65 0.14 -8.90 -4.20
CA LEU A 65 -0.70 -9.79 -3.37
C LEU A 65 -0.24 -11.25 -3.44
N LEU A 66 0.19 -11.71 -4.61
CA LEU A 66 0.73 -13.04 -4.84
C LEU A 66 2.05 -13.24 -4.08
N HIS A 67 2.97 -12.29 -4.17
CA HIS A 67 4.25 -12.34 -3.43
C HIS A 67 4.01 -12.36 -1.92
N ALA A 68 3.08 -11.53 -1.42
CA ALA A 68 2.69 -11.55 -0.02
C ALA A 68 2.06 -12.88 0.44
N GLU A 69 1.32 -13.57 -0.44
CA GLU A 69 0.77 -14.89 -0.13
C GLU A 69 1.86 -15.96 -0.06
N LYS A 70 2.77 -16.00 -1.05
CA LYS A 70 3.91 -16.93 -1.08
C LYS A 70 4.77 -16.80 0.18
N LEU A 71 5.00 -15.57 0.63
CA LEU A 71 5.79 -15.30 1.83
C LEU A 71 5.18 -15.86 3.12
N LYS A 72 3.88 -16.15 3.16
CA LYS A 72 3.28 -16.79 4.35
C LYS A 72 3.83 -18.19 4.58
N GLU A 73 4.14 -18.91 3.50
CA GLU A 73 4.76 -20.23 3.59
C GLU A 73 6.18 -20.10 4.16
N THR A 74 6.96 -19.12 3.68
CA THR A 74 8.30 -18.82 4.21
C THR A 74 8.30 -18.45 5.69
N PHE A 75 7.25 -17.77 6.16
CA PHE A 75 7.11 -17.33 7.55
C PHE A 75 6.08 -18.15 8.35
N GLU A 76 5.83 -19.41 7.99
CA GLU A 76 4.80 -20.26 8.63
C GLU A 76 4.99 -20.41 10.16
N ASN A 77 6.23 -20.32 10.63
CA ASN A 77 6.59 -20.46 12.04
C ASN A 77 6.74 -19.11 12.76
N ASN A 78 6.65 -17.99 12.03
CA ASN A 78 6.71 -16.65 12.60
C ASN A 78 5.34 -15.97 12.52
N ARG A 79 4.63 -16.01 13.65
CA ARG A 79 3.28 -15.44 13.73
C ARG A 79 3.27 -13.94 13.44
N ILE A 80 4.24 -13.18 13.93
CA ILE A 80 4.25 -11.73 13.76
C ILE A 80 4.38 -11.37 12.28
N ASN A 81 5.29 -12.04 11.56
CA ASN A 81 5.47 -11.82 10.12
C ASN A 81 4.20 -12.17 9.32
N GLN A 82 3.51 -13.26 9.67
CA GLN A 82 2.22 -13.57 9.04
C GLN A 82 1.18 -12.48 9.26
N LEU A 83 1.11 -11.89 10.46
CA LEU A 83 0.17 -10.81 10.74
C LEU A 83 0.49 -9.55 9.91
N PHE A 84 1.78 -9.24 9.71
CA PHE A 84 2.20 -8.18 8.78
C PHE A 84 1.77 -8.48 7.33
N LEU A 85 2.01 -9.71 6.84
CA LEU A 85 1.60 -10.11 5.50
C LEU A 85 0.08 -10.05 5.32
N GLN A 86 -0.70 -10.50 6.30
CA GLN A 86 -2.16 -10.38 6.28
C GLN A 86 -2.60 -8.91 6.24
N LEU A 87 -1.96 -8.03 7.02
CA LEU A 87 -2.26 -6.61 7.03
C LEU A 87 -1.92 -5.97 5.67
N LEU A 88 -0.77 -6.31 5.10
CA LEU A 88 -0.34 -5.86 3.78
C LEU A 88 -1.34 -6.28 2.69
N GLN A 89 -1.82 -7.52 2.73
CA GLN A 89 -2.83 -8.02 1.80
C GLN A 89 -4.18 -7.31 1.96
N ALA A 90 -4.61 -7.01 3.18
CA ALA A 90 -5.86 -6.29 3.41
C ALA A 90 -5.80 -4.87 2.82
N VAL A 91 -4.68 -4.16 3.02
CA VAL A 91 -4.47 -2.83 2.44
C VAL A 91 -4.30 -2.91 0.92
N GLY A 92 -3.55 -3.88 0.42
CA GLY A 92 -3.38 -4.13 -1.01
C GLY A 92 -4.69 -4.39 -1.74
N LYS A 93 -5.55 -5.27 -1.20
CA LYS A 93 -6.88 -5.54 -1.77
C LYS A 93 -7.76 -4.29 -1.81
N TYR A 94 -7.69 -3.45 -0.77
CA TYR A 94 -8.38 -2.16 -0.74
C TYR A 94 -7.87 -1.22 -1.84
N ILE A 95 -6.56 -1.08 -1.99
CA ILE A 95 -5.95 -0.25 -3.04
C ILE A 95 -6.34 -0.78 -4.42
N LYS A 96 -6.23 -2.09 -4.66
CA LYS A 96 -6.64 -2.72 -5.93
C LYS A 96 -8.10 -2.44 -6.29
N THR A 97 -8.99 -2.48 -5.29
CA THR A 97 -10.43 -2.25 -5.51
C THR A 97 -10.73 -0.78 -5.81
N GLN A 98 -10.02 0.14 -5.17
CA GLN A 98 -10.27 1.57 -5.32
C GLN A 98 -9.43 2.24 -6.43
N LYS A 99 -8.30 1.63 -6.81
CA LYS A 99 -7.32 2.12 -7.80
C LYS A 99 -7.00 3.60 -7.59
N ALA A 100 -7.22 4.44 -8.60
CA ALA A 100 -7.04 5.90 -8.54
C ALA A 100 -7.90 6.60 -7.44
N ASN A 101 -8.96 5.96 -6.93
CA ASN A 101 -9.78 6.49 -5.85
C ASN A 101 -9.31 6.04 -4.45
N ALA A 102 -8.22 5.26 -4.35
CA ALA A 102 -7.67 4.85 -3.08
C ALA A 102 -7.26 6.09 -2.26
N HIS A 103 -7.50 6.05 -0.95
CA HIS A 103 -7.04 7.12 -0.07
C HIS A 103 -5.50 7.18 -0.11
N PRO A 104 -4.85 8.36 -0.25
CA PRO A 104 -3.38 8.46 -0.23
C PRO A 104 -2.72 7.81 0.99
N ASP A 105 -3.32 7.99 2.17
CA ASP A 105 -2.95 7.28 3.40
C ASP A 105 -2.91 5.74 3.29
N ALA A 106 -3.63 5.13 2.34
CA ALA A 106 -3.57 3.68 2.10
C ALA A 106 -2.25 3.27 1.46
N ILE A 107 -1.75 4.03 0.48
CA ILE A 107 -0.44 3.78 -0.15
C ILE A 107 0.67 3.96 0.89
N LYS A 108 0.64 5.07 1.64
CA LYS A 108 1.60 5.31 2.74
C LYS A 108 1.58 4.19 3.79
N LEU A 109 0.38 3.68 4.11
CA LEU A 109 0.24 2.58 5.04
C LEU A 109 0.81 1.28 4.48
N LEU A 110 0.58 0.99 3.19
CA LEU A 110 1.13 -0.18 2.52
C LEU A 110 2.66 -0.21 2.64
N SER A 111 3.32 0.90 2.30
CA SER A 111 4.78 1.02 2.39
C SER A 111 5.27 0.91 3.85
N SER A 112 4.56 1.53 4.80
CA SER A 112 4.91 1.43 6.22
C SER A 112 4.80 0.02 6.78
N ILE A 113 3.76 -0.73 6.39
CA ILE A 113 3.58 -2.13 6.79
C ILE A 113 4.76 -2.97 6.27
N TYR A 114 5.17 -2.74 5.02
CA TYR A 114 6.32 -3.43 4.44
C TYR A 114 7.61 -3.11 5.20
N THR A 115 7.90 -1.84 5.48
CA THR A 115 9.09 -1.46 6.27
C THR A 115 9.06 -2.11 7.67
N GLY A 116 7.89 -2.15 8.30
CA GLY A 116 7.72 -2.85 9.58
C GLY A 116 8.00 -4.35 9.49
N LEU A 117 7.54 -5.01 8.42
CA LEU A 117 7.82 -6.41 8.13
C LEU A 117 9.33 -6.63 7.92
N GLU A 118 9.98 -5.82 7.09
CA GLU A 118 11.41 -5.90 6.77
C GLU A 118 12.26 -5.80 8.04
N ILE A 119 11.99 -4.80 8.89
CA ILE A 119 12.65 -4.64 10.18
C ILE A 119 12.45 -5.89 11.05
N VAL A 120 11.22 -6.40 11.16
CA VAL A 120 10.90 -7.53 12.05
C VAL A 120 11.47 -8.86 11.52
N SER A 121 11.59 -9.02 10.20
CA SER A 121 12.16 -10.21 9.57
C SER A 121 13.69 -10.24 9.59
N MET A 122 14.35 -9.09 9.51
CA MET A 122 15.81 -8.98 9.38
C MET A 122 16.51 -8.67 10.71
N ALA A 123 15.77 -8.21 11.73
CA ALA A 123 16.37 -7.89 13.03
C ALA A 123 16.79 -9.16 13.82
N GLU A 124 18.10 -9.42 13.85
CA GLU A 124 18.71 -10.36 14.78
C GLU A 124 18.61 -9.82 16.23
N GLY A 125 18.13 -10.65 17.15
CA GLY A 125 18.09 -10.32 18.59
C GLY A 125 16.92 -9.42 19.05
N MET A 126 16.03 -8.98 18.15
CA MET A 126 14.83 -8.25 18.55
C MET A 126 13.83 -9.17 19.26
N THR A 127 13.34 -8.74 20.43
CA THR A 127 12.39 -9.52 21.24
C THR A 127 11.00 -9.52 20.62
N ASP A 128 10.21 -10.56 20.91
CA ASP A 128 8.82 -10.64 20.44
C ASP A 128 7.97 -9.43 20.88
N ALA A 129 8.24 -8.87 22.06
CA ALA A 129 7.54 -7.69 22.56
C ALA A 129 7.80 -6.44 21.71
N GLU A 130 9.03 -6.26 21.22
CA GLU A 130 9.40 -5.16 20.33
C GLU A 130 8.78 -5.33 18.96
N LYS A 131 8.85 -6.56 18.40
CA LYS A 131 8.21 -6.92 17.14
C LYS A 131 6.69 -6.68 17.18
N GLN A 132 6.04 -7.06 18.28
CA GLN A 132 4.62 -6.78 18.52
C GLN A 132 4.30 -5.29 18.60
N LYS A 133 5.20 -4.48 19.16
CA LYS A 133 5.01 -3.02 19.24
C LYS A 133 5.00 -2.40 17.86
N ILE A 134 5.89 -2.82 16.97
CA ILE A 134 5.92 -2.38 15.57
C ILE A 134 4.62 -2.78 14.87
N LEU A 135 4.22 -4.06 14.98
CA LEU A 135 2.96 -4.54 14.39
C LEU A 135 1.75 -3.73 14.89
N LYS A 136 1.71 -3.43 16.20
CA LYS A 136 0.60 -2.68 16.80
C LYS A 136 0.48 -1.26 16.23
N ILE A 137 1.61 -0.59 15.98
CA ILE A 137 1.63 0.74 15.35
C ILE A 137 0.92 0.67 13.99
N GLU A 138 1.28 -0.32 13.17
CA GLU A 138 0.68 -0.47 11.85
C GLU A 138 -0.81 -0.85 11.90
N VAL A 139 -1.21 -1.71 12.85
CA VAL A 139 -2.61 -2.04 13.09
C VAL A 139 -3.43 -0.81 13.50
N ASP A 140 -2.88 0.08 14.32
CA ASP A 140 -3.57 1.30 14.75
C ASP A 140 -3.67 2.35 13.60
N ARG A 141 -2.66 2.42 12.73
CA ARG A 141 -2.73 3.20 11.49
C ARG A 141 -3.79 2.65 10.54
N PHE A 142 -3.87 1.32 10.39
CA PHE A 142 -4.93 0.67 9.60
C PHE A 142 -6.34 0.98 10.11
N LYS A 143 -6.56 0.92 11.43
CA LYS A 143 -7.85 1.32 12.02
C LYS A 143 -8.20 2.78 11.71
N SER A 144 -7.21 3.66 11.78
CA SER A 144 -7.38 5.08 11.49
C SER A 144 -7.75 5.30 10.03
N LEU A 145 -7.09 4.59 9.11
CA LEU A 145 -7.45 4.60 7.69
C LEU A 145 -8.89 4.13 7.47
N LYS A 146 -9.28 3.00 8.08
CA LYS A 146 -10.65 2.46 7.97
C LYS A 146 -11.70 3.49 8.41
N ALA A 147 -11.46 4.21 9.52
CA ALA A 147 -12.36 5.25 9.99
C ALA A 147 -12.45 6.43 9.01
N LYS A 148 -11.34 6.85 8.41
CA LYS A 148 -11.31 7.92 7.39
C LYS A 148 -12.08 7.53 6.13
N VAL A 149 -11.88 6.31 5.66
CA VAL A 149 -12.55 5.79 4.45
C VAL A 149 -14.06 5.66 4.68
N ALA A 150 -14.49 5.14 5.84
CA ALA A 150 -15.90 5.02 6.17
C ALA A 150 -16.63 6.37 6.24
N LYS A 151 -15.97 7.42 6.75
CA LYS A 151 -16.52 8.78 6.78
C LYS A 151 -16.72 9.35 5.37
N ARG A 152 -15.71 9.20 4.50
CA ARG A 152 -15.78 9.66 3.11
C ARG A 152 -16.89 8.98 2.32
N ASP A 153 -17.09 7.69 2.53
CA ASP A 153 -18.16 6.93 1.88
C ASP A 153 -19.56 7.39 2.32
N ASN A 154 -19.70 7.87 3.56
CA ASN A 154 -20.95 8.45 4.05
C ASN A 154 -21.19 9.87 3.49
N GLU A 155 -20.15 10.70 3.36
CA GLU A 155 -20.24 12.02 2.73
C GLU A 155 -20.61 11.93 1.24
N LYS A 156 -20.06 10.95 0.51
CA LYS A 156 -20.44 10.70 -0.90
C LYS A 156 -21.86 10.15 -1.07
N LYS A 157 -22.51 9.69 0.00
CA LYS A 157 -23.87 9.10 -0.01
C LYS A 157 -24.97 10.04 0.46
N SER A 158 -24.65 11.25 0.90
CA SER A 158 -25.69 12.27 1.13
C SER A 158 -26.18 12.80 -0.22
N PRO A 159 -27.47 12.62 -0.57
CA PRO A 159 -28.02 13.26 -1.76
C PRO A 159 -28.11 14.76 -1.49
N GLU A 160 -27.40 15.56 -2.29
CA GLU A 160 -27.73 16.98 -2.43
C GLU A 160 -29.20 17.07 -2.89
N LEU A 161 -30.00 17.82 -2.12
CA LEU A 161 -31.37 18.13 -2.49
C LEU A 161 -31.40 18.93 -3.80
N PRO A 162 -32.39 18.69 -4.68
CA PRO A 162 -32.40 19.25 -6.03
C PRO A 162 -32.85 20.70 -6.02
N ALA A 163 -32.02 21.59 -6.56
CA ALA A 163 -32.47 22.88 -7.07
C ALA A 163 -33.00 22.67 -8.50
N ASP A 164 -34.32 22.74 -8.60
CA ASP A 164 -35.13 22.82 -9.80
C ASP A 164 -34.59 23.86 -10.81
N THR A 165 -34.40 23.48 -12.08
CA THR A 165 -34.87 24.21 -13.28
C THR A 165 -34.54 23.44 -14.57
N ALA A 166 -35.60 22.88 -15.15
CA ALA A 166 -35.96 22.80 -16.58
C ALA A 166 -35.00 22.28 -17.70
N ARG A 167 -35.52 21.21 -18.34
CA ARG A 167 -35.60 20.91 -19.81
C ARG A 167 -34.32 20.72 -20.63
N ASN A 168 -34.10 19.48 -21.07
CA ASN A 168 -34.30 19.04 -22.48
C ASN A 168 -34.29 17.49 -22.58
N PRO A 169 -35.14 16.82 -23.38
CA PRO A 169 -35.10 15.36 -23.53
C PRO A 169 -34.34 14.90 -24.79
N ARG A 170 -33.90 13.63 -24.74
CA ARG A 170 -33.31 12.75 -25.79
C ARG A 170 -31.77 12.68 -25.73
N ILE A 171 -31.09 11.52 -25.81
CA ILE A 171 -31.37 10.29 -26.56
C ILE A 171 -30.96 9.04 -25.74
N THR A 172 -31.74 7.98 -25.92
CA THR A 172 -31.58 6.60 -25.45
C THR A 172 -30.36 5.88 -26.02
N GLY A 173 -29.65 5.11 -25.19
CA GLY A 173 -28.70 4.09 -25.61
C GLY A 173 -28.29 3.19 -24.43
N ASP A 174 -28.86 1.99 -24.40
CA ASP A 174 -28.40 0.79 -23.67
C ASP A 174 -28.16 0.90 -22.14
N THR A 175 -29.23 0.75 -21.34
CA THR A 175 -29.20 0.78 -19.86
C THR A 175 -29.37 -0.61 -19.23
N GLY A 176 -29.04 -1.68 -19.95
CA GLY A 176 -29.16 -3.06 -19.43
C GLY A 176 -27.88 -3.59 -18.79
N MET A 177 -26.71 -3.26 -19.33
CA MET A 177 -25.43 -3.84 -18.89
C MET A 177 -24.79 -3.11 -17.71
N ASP A 178 -24.94 -1.78 -17.61
CA ASP A 178 -24.29 -1.01 -16.54
C ASP A 178 -24.84 -1.32 -15.14
N GLU A 179 -26.15 -1.57 -15.00
CA GLU A 179 -26.75 -1.85 -13.70
C GLU A 179 -26.37 -3.25 -13.18
N VAL A 180 -26.29 -4.23 -14.09
CA VAL A 180 -25.84 -5.59 -13.76
C VAL A 180 -24.35 -5.60 -13.37
N VAL A 181 -23.51 -4.88 -14.11
CA VAL A 181 -22.08 -4.75 -13.81
C VAL A 181 -21.86 -3.99 -12.49
N GLN A 182 -22.59 -2.90 -12.24
CA GLN A 182 -22.48 -2.18 -10.97
C GLN A 182 -22.99 -2.98 -9.78
N THR A 183 -24.06 -3.78 -9.96
CA THR A 183 -24.57 -4.66 -8.89
C THR A 183 -23.61 -5.80 -8.61
N ALA A 184 -22.99 -6.37 -9.64
CA ALA A 184 -21.94 -7.38 -9.49
C ALA A 184 -20.72 -6.81 -8.76
N LEU A 185 -20.24 -5.62 -9.14
CA LEU A 185 -19.14 -4.94 -8.46
C LEU A 185 -19.47 -4.57 -7.01
N ALA A 186 -20.71 -4.14 -6.73
CA ALA A 186 -21.15 -3.85 -5.36
C ALA A 186 -21.19 -5.11 -4.50
N THR A 187 -21.59 -6.24 -5.08
CA THR A 187 -21.61 -7.55 -4.40
C THR A 187 -20.19 -8.02 -4.12
N ILE A 188 -19.30 -7.99 -5.11
CA ILE A 188 -17.88 -8.33 -4.96
C ILE A 188 -17.22 -7.42 -3.91
N ARG A 189 -17.48 -6.11 -3.95
CA ARG A 189 -16.95 -5.16 -2.95
C ARG A 189 -17.43 -5.50 -1.53
N LYS A 190 -18.69 -5.88 -1.38
CA LYS A 190 -19.26 -6.28 -0.08
C LYS A 190 -18.62 -7.56 0.42
N GLU A 191 -18.50 -8.58 -0.41
CA GLU A 191 -17.83 -9.84 -0.08
C GLU A 191 -16.38 -9.62 0.34
N ILE A 192 -15.63 -8.77 -0.38
CA ILE A 192 -14.26 -8.40 0.00
C ILE A 192 -14.25 -7.65 1.34
N THR A 193 -15.20 -6.74 1.57
CA THR A 193 -15.30 -6.00 2.84
C THR A 193 -15.61 -6.93 4.01
N ASP A 194 -16.46 -7.93 3.79
CA ASP A 194 -16.83 -8.93 4.80
C ASP A 194 -15.67 -9.91 5.04
N LEU A 195 -14.92 -10.29 4.00
CA LEU A 195 -13.69 -11.08 4.12
C LEU A 195 -12.63 -10.33 4.93
N ILE A 196 -12.39 -9.05 4.63
CA ILE A 196 -11.45 -8.21 5.39
C ILE A 196 -11.90 -8.08 6.84
N ARG A 197 -13.22 -7.99 7.10
CA ARG A 197 -13.76 -7.94 8.46
C ARG A 197 -13.52 -9.26 9.20
N ALA A 198 -13.77 -10.39 8.55
CA ALA A 198 -13.59 -11.72 9.14
C ALA A 198 -12.11 -12.01 9.45
N GLU A 199 -11.22 -11.68 8.52
CA GLU A 199 -9.76 -11.73 8.73
C GLU A 199 -9.36 -10.84 9.91
N PHE A 200 -9.90 -9.62 10.00
CA PHE A 200 -9.62 -8.71 11.10
C PHE A 200 -10.08 -9.21 12.47
N GLU A 201 -11.23 -9.88 12.56
CA GLU A 201 -11.70 -10.50 13.80
C GLU A 201 -10.79 -11.67 14.20
N THR A 202 -10.33 -12.43 13.22
CA THR A 202 -9.37 -13.50 13.41
C THR A 202 -8.04 -12.97 13.96
N LEU A 203 -7.49 -11.91 13.34
CA LEU A 203 -6.29 -11.20 13.81
C LEU A 203 -6.46 -10.69 15.23
N ARG A 204 -7.60 -10.06 15.53
CA ARG A 204 -7.90 -9.52 16.86
C ARG A 204 -7.92 -10.61 17.92
N THR A 205 -8.46 -11.78 17.59
CA THR A 205 -8.56 -12.92 18.51
C THR A 205 -7.17 -13.52 18.77
N GLN A 206 -6.37 -13.68 17.72
CA GLN A 206 -4.99 -14.17 17.80
C GLN A 206 -4.08 -13.20 18.57
N LEU A 207 -4.26 -11.90 18.39
CA LEU A 207 -3.51 -10.88 19.13
C LEU A 207 -3.91 -10.84 20.61
N LYS A 208 -5.15 -11.22 20.94
CA LYS A 208 -5.62 -11.37 22.33
C LYS A 208 -5.05 -12.63 22.99
N SER A 209 -4.91 -13.74 22.25
CA SER A 209 -4.32 -14.97 22.77
C SER A 209 -2.81 -14.89 22.98
N LEU A 210 -2.10 -14.04 22.22
CA LEU A 210 -0.66 -13.80 22.42
C LEU A 210 -0.33 -12.98 23.69
N LYS A 211 -1.36 -12.40 24.33
CA LYS A 211 -1.21 -11.50 25.48
C LYS A 211 -1.64 -12.15 26.80
N SER A 212 -2.02 -13.42 26.77
CA SER A 212 -2.51 -14.21 27.89
C SER A 212 -1.55 -15.35 28.19
#